data_AF-A0A1F6BL00-F1
#
_entry.id   AF-A0A1F6BL00-F1
#
_cell.length_a   1.000
_cell.length_b   1.000
_cell.length_c   1.000
_cell.angle_alpha   90.00
_cell.angle_beta   90.00
_cell.angle_gamma   90.00
#
_symmetry.space_group_name_H-M   'P 1'
#
loop_
_entity.id
_entity.type
_entity.pdbx_description
1 polymer ?
#
loop_
_entity_poly.entity_id
_entity_poly.type
_entity_poly.pdbx_seq_one_letter_code
_entity_poly.pdbx_strand_id
1 'polypeptide(L)'
;MPQSLEELFDPEKHALTGGHYFLLALSSLIIAAGLFFGRLDVVVGGALIMPILVSAYAVGLGALLGHRGLMRHAYPGIIKSFLAAAAGGALFGLFSGMNRELAFLALDYTFRVAALYALASFVLSGAAAYAWGRRWIGEVIPGFIAAIALVPPLALAGVGVSTLAFGVMRYELISLACNAVSVVVGSFIGFSLVKKKESGDDERYG
;
A
#
# COMPACT_ATOMS: atom_id res chain seq x y z
N MET A 1 -5.12 31.42 -4.41
CA MET A 1 -4.90 30.79 -3.09
C MET A 1 -4.64 29.32 -3.35
N PRO A 2 -3.40 28.81 -3.22
CA PRO A 2 -3.19 27.37 -3.30
C PRO A 2 -3.97 26.73 -2.14
N GLN A 3 -4.85 25.79 -2.47
CA GLN A 3 -5.60 25.00 -1.48
C GLN A 3 -4.61 24.24 -0.60
N SER A 4 -4.75 24.33 0.72
CA SER A 4 -3.78 23.77 1.67
C SER A 4 -3.72 22.24 1.57
N LEU A 5 -2.57 21.65 1.89
CA LEU A 5 -2.40 20.19 1.97
C LEU A 5 -3.39 19.51 2.93
N GLU A 6 -4.02 20.27 3.84
CA GLU A 6 -5.07 19.78 4.74
C GLU A 6 -6.34 19.39 3.98
N GLU A 7 -6.69 20.11 2.91
CA GLU A 7 -7.84 19.81 2.05
C GLU A 7 -7.65 18.53 1.22
N LEU A 8 -6.43 17.98 1.19
CA LEU A 8 -6.12 16.78 0.45
C LEU A 8 -6.72 15.53 1.11
N PHE A 9 -6.97 15.57 2.42
CA PHE A 9 -7.36 14.41 3.18
C PHE A 9 -8.55 14.68 4.10
N ASP A 10 -9.72 14.28 3.62
CA ASP A 10 -10.93 14.20 4.42
C ASP A 10 -11.08 12.77 4.99
N PRO A 11 -10.91 12.57 6.31
CA PRO A 11 -11.00 11.24 6.91
C PRO A 11 -12.36 10.57 6.72
N GLU A 12 -13.46 11.33 6.58
CA GLU A 12 -14.79 10.74 6.36
C GLU A 12 -14.93 10.20 4.93
N LYS A 13 -14.41 10.95 3.96
CA LYS A 13 -14.38 10.55 2.54
C LYS A 13 -13.56 9.26 2.30
N HIS A 14 -12.56 9.02 3.15
CA HIS A 14 -11.63 7.90 3.01
C HIS A 14 -11.90 6.74 3.99
N ALA A 15 -13.05 6.74 4.68
CA ALA A 15 -13.43 5.66 5.58
C ALA A 15 -13.79 4.38 4.81
N LEU A 16 -13.10 3.28 5.11
CA LEU A 16 -13.36 1.98 4.49
C LEU A 16 -14.57 1.28 5.10
N THR A 17 -15.57 1.01 4.27
CA THR A 17 -16.80 0.26 4.60
C THR A 17 -16.68 -1.25 4.35
N GLY A 18 -17.69 -2.03 4.74
CA GLY A 18 -17.76 -3.49 4.55
C GLY A 18 -17.48 -3.95 3.10
N GLY A 19 -18.10 -3.28 2.12
CA GLY A 19 -17.91 -3.59 0.69
C GLY A 19 -16.47 -3.40 0.22
N HIS A 20 -15.77 -2.40 0.76
CA HIS A 20 -14.35 -2.18 0.46
C HIS A 20 -13.49 -3.35 0.95
N TYR A 21 -13.70 -3.84 2.18
CA TYR A 21 -12.94 -4.99 2.67
C TYR A 21 -13.21 -6.26 1.86
N PHE A 22 -14.46 -6.46 1.40
CA PHE A 22 -14.79 -7.57 0.51
C PHE A 22 -14.06 -7.48 -0.84
N LEU A 23 -14.06 -6.30 -1.48
CA LEU A 23 -13.30 -6.06 -2.70
C LEU A 23 -11.79 -6.24 -2.50
N LEU A 24 -11.27 -5.86 -1.33
CA LEU A 24 -9.87 -6.04 -1.00
C LEU A 24 -9.50 -7.54 -0.86
N ALA A 25 -10.39 -8.34 -0.26
CA ALA A 25 -10.21 -9.79 -0.20
C ALA A 25 -10.22 -10.43 -1.60
N LEU A 26 -11.15 -10.02 -2.48
CA LEU A 26 -11.20 -10.48 -3.87
C LEU A 26 -9.97 -10.04 -4.68
N SER A 27 -9.55 -8.78 -4.54
CA SER A 27 -8.33 -8.26 -5.15
C SER A 27 -7.11 -9.06 -4.73
N SER A 28 -6.97 -9.34 -3.44
CA SER A 28 -5.88 -10.17 -2.91
C SER A 28 -5.89 -11.59 -3.49
N LEU A 29 -7.06 -12.19 -3.67
CA LEU A 29 -7.20 -13.49 -4.33
C LEU A 29 -6.73 -13.44 -5.79
N ILE A 30 -7.09 -12.39 -6.54
CA ILE A 30 -6.64 -12.19 -7.92
C ILE A 30 -5.13 -11.96 -7.98
N ILE A 31 -4.58 -11.16 -7.07
CA ILE A 31 -3.14 -10.90 -6.97
C ILE A 31 -2.38 -12.18 -6.66
N ALA A 32 -2.85 -12.99 -5.70
CA ALA A 32 -2.28 -14.29 -5.38
C ALA A 32 -2.29 -15.21 -6.61
N ALA A 33 -3.38 -15.24 -7.37
CA ALA A 33 -3.45 -15.98 -8.63
C ALA A 33 -2.45 -15.46 -9.68
N GLY A 34 -2.35 -14.14 -9.86
CA GLY A 34 -1.40 -13.52 -10.78
C GLY A 34 0.05 -13.86 -10.43
N LEU A 35 0.41 -13.80 -9.15
CA LEU A 35 1.73 -14.19 -8.67
C LEU A 35 1.98 -15.69 -8.88
N PHE A 36 0.98 -16.53 -8.60
CA PHE A 36 1.06 -17.98 -8.80
C PHE A 36 1.34 -18.37 -10.26
N PHE A 37 0.72 -17.68 -11.21
CA PHE A 37 0.95 -17.92 -12.65
C PHE A 37 2.11 -17.11 -13.24
N GLY A 38 2.80 -16.27 -12.46
CA GLY A 38 3.86 -15.38 -12.97
C GLY A 38 3.34 -14.30 -13.93
N ARG A 39 2.09 -13.86 -13.77
CA ARG A 39 1.37 -12.93 -14.66
C ARG A 39 1.23 -11.55 -14.02
N LEU A 40 2.17 -10.67 -14.32
CA LEU A 40 2.17 -9.28 -13.80
C LEU A 40 0.94 -8.48 -14.25
N ASP A 41 0.39 -8.76 -15.42
CA ASP A 41 -0.84 -8.15 -15.92
C ASP A 41 -2.05 -8.46 -15.03
N VAL A 42 -2.13 -9.68 -14.49
CA VAL A 42 -3.18 -10.09 -13.54
C VAL A 42 -2.96 -9.44 -12.17
N VAL A 43 -1.70 -9.34 -11.71
CA VAL A 43 -1.38 -8.65 -10.45
C VAL A 43 -1.78 -7.18 -10.50
N VAL A 44 -1.44 -6.49 -11.59
CA VAL A 44 -1.82 -5.08 -11.81
C VAL A 44 -3.34 -4.93 -11.91
N GLY A 45 -4.02 -5.84 -12.64
CA GLY A 45 -5.47 -5.84 -12.74
C GLY A 45 -6.17 -6.04 -11.38
N GLY A 46 -5.68 -6.98 -10.57
CA GLY A 46 -6.18 -7.20 -9.21
C GLY A 46 -6.00 -5.97 -8.33
N ALA A 47 -4.85 -5.31 -8.43
CA ALA A 47 -4.60 -4.05 -7.75
C ALA A 47 -5.62 -2.97 -8.18
N LEU A 48 -5.93 -2.81 -9.47
CA LEU A 48 -6.89 -1.78 -9.90
C LEU A 48 -8.32 -1.94 -9.33
N ILE A 49 -8.71 -3.15 -8.93
CA ILE A 49 -10.06 -3.46 -8.41
C ILE A 49 -10.20 -3.12 -6.91
N MET A 50 -9.09 -3.01 -6.18
CA MET A 50 -9.12 -2.82 -4.73
C MET A 50 -9.65 -1.45 -4.32
N PRO A 51 -10.24 -1.33 -3.11
CA PRO A 51 -10.51 -0.02 -2.55
C PRO A 51 -9.22 0.79 -2.39
N ILE A 52 -9.30 2.07 -2.74
CA ILE A 52 -8.14 2.97 -2.75
C ILE A 52 -7.54 3.07 -1.33
N LEU A 53 -6.29 2.60 -1.13
CA LEU A 53 -5.60 2.66 0.17
C LEU A 53 -4.95 4.03 0.44
N VAL A 54 -5.70 5.12 0.21
CA VAL A 54 -5.25 6.48 0.52
C VAL A 54 -4.89 6.62 2.00
N SER A 55 -5.54 5.84 2.87
CA SER A 55 -5.27 5.79 4.31
C SER A 55 -3.81 5.55 4.68
N ALA A 56 -3.01 4.89 3.84
CA ALA A 56 -1.57 4.74 4.05
C ALA A 56 -0.81 6.08 3.91
N TYR A 57 -1.22 6.93 2.96
CA TYR A 57 -0.67 8.28 2.77
C TYR A 57 -1.14 9.25 3.85
N ALA A 58 -2.32 9.02 4.44
CA ALA A 58 -2.84 9.79 5.56
C ALA A 58 -1.86 9.85 6.74
N VAL A 59 -1.14 8.74 6.97
CA VAL A 59 -0.14 8.65 8.05
C VAL A 59 1.05 9.57 7.75
N GLY A 60 1.58 9.56 6.53
CA GLY A 60 2.68 10.44 6.13
C GLY A 60 2.28 11.92 6.13
N LEU A 61 1.09 12.24 5.63
CA LEU A 61 0.54 13.59 5.64
C LEU A 61 0.24 14.08 7.07
N GLY A 62 -0.38 13.24 7.90
CA GLY A 62 -0.65 13.55 9.31
C GLY A 62 0.62 13.75 10.13
N ALA A 63 1.70 13.01 9.82
CA ALA A 63 3.02 13.24 10.42
C ALA A 63 3.56 14.63 10.07
N LEU A 64 3.46 15.03 8.80
CA LEU A 64 3.92 16.34 8.32
C LEU A 64 3.15 17.51 8.92
N LEU A 65 1.83 17.36 9.06
CA LEU A 65 0.95 18.38 9.62
C LEU A 65 0.91 18.37 11.15
N GLY A 66 1.53 17.37 11.81
CA GLY A 66 1.45 17.20 13.27
C GLY A 66 0.04 16.78 13.76
N HIS A 67 -0.84 16.36 12.85
CA HIS A 67 -2.23 16.05 13.18
C HIS A 67 -2.41 14.59 13.61
N ARG A 68 -2.18 14.33 14.90
CA ARG A 68 -2.28 12.98 15.51
C ARG A 68 -3.66 12.33 15.38
N GLY A 69 -4.72 13.13 15.22
CA GLY A 69 -6.09 12.64 14.99
C GLY A 69 -6.20 11.83 13.70
N LEU A 70 -5.60 12.34 12.62
CA LEU A 70 -5.61 11.70 11.30
C LEU A 70 -4.93 10.32 11.32
N MET A 71 -3.77 10.24 11.99
CA MET A 71 -3.01 9.00 12.14
C MET A 71 -3.79 7.94 12.92
N ARG A 72 -4.45 8.34 14.02
CA ARG A 72 -5.26 7.43 14.84
C ARG A 72 -6.49 6.91 14.10
N HIS A 73 -7.08 7.72 13.23
CA HIS A 73 -8.26 7.32 12.47
C HIS A 73 -7.91 6.33 11.34
N ALA A 74 -6.73 6.48 10.71
CA ALA A 74 -6.29 5.59 9.64
C ALA A 74 -5.92 4.18 10.13
N TYR A 75 -5.37 4.06 11.33
CA TYR A 75 -4.84 2.81 11.89
C TYR A 75 -5.82 1.62 11.89
N PRO A 76 -7.06 1.73 12.41
CA PRO A 76 -8.00 0.60 12.41
C PRO A 76 -8.42 0.17 10.99
N GLY A 77 -8.51 1.11 10.05
CA GLY A 77 -8.79 0.81 8.64
C GLY A 77 -7.67 0.00 8.00
N ILE A 78 -6.42 0.37 8.25
CA ILE A 78 -5.23 -0.34 7.75
C ILE A 78 -5.19 -1.78 8.28
N ILE A 79 -5.42 -2.00 9.58
CA ILE A 79 -5.42 -3.35 10.15
C ILE A 79 -6.53 -4.21 9.53
N LYS A 80 -7.76 -3.69 9.43
CA LYS A 80 -8.87 -4.43 8.83
C LYS A 80 -8.60 -4.76 7.37
N SER A 81 -8.02 -3.81 6.63
CA SER A 81 -7.55 -4.06 5.27
C SER A 81 -6.51 -5.17 5.21
N PHE A 82 -5.58 -5.18 6.17
CA PHE A 82 -4.55 -6.21 6.23
C PHE A 82 -5.14 -7.60 6.47
N LEU A 83 -6.10 -7.70 7.39
CA LEU A 83 -6.80 -8.96 7.65
C LEU A 83 -7.61 -9.43 6.43
N ALA A 84 -8.32 -8.51 5.76
CA ALA A 84 -9.12 -8.85 4.59
C ALA A 84 -8.27 -9.34 3.42
N ALA A 85 -7.16 -8.67 3.10
CA ALA A 85 -6.26 -9.14 2.06
C ALA A 85 -5.52 -10.42 2.45
N ALA A 86 -5.09 -10.59 3.70
CA ALA A 86 -4.51 -11.86 4.16
C ALA A 86 -5.52 -13.02 4.03
N ALA A 87 -6.80 -12.79 4.36
CA ALA A 87 -7.86 -13.77 4.20
C ALA A 87 -8.06 -14.14 2.72
N GLY A 88 -8.07 -13.17 1.80
CA GLY A 88 -8.15 -13.41 0.36
C GLY A 88 -7.01 -14.28 -0.18
N GLY A 89 -5.77 -14.00 0.23
CA GLY A 89 -4.60 -14.81 -0.11
C GLY A 89 -4.66 -16.22 0.50
N ALA A 90 -5.09 -16.33 1.76
CA ALA A 90 -5.26 -17.61 2.42
C ALA A 90 -6.30 -18.48 1.70
N LEU A 91 -7.43 -17.90 1.31
CA LEU A 91 -8.46 -18.58 0.50
C LEU A 91 -7.86 -19.10 -0.81
N PHE A 92 -7.10 -18.28 -1.54
CA PHE A 92 -6.41 -18.74 -2.75
C PHE A 92 -5.52 -19.96 -2.47
N GLY A 93 -4.68 -19.90 -1.43
CA GLY A 93 -3.79 -21.00 -1.07
C GLY A 93 -4.51 -22.29 -0.64
N LEU A 94 -5.73 -22.21 -0.11
CA LEU A 94 -6.56 -23.39 0.17
C LEU A 94 -7.09 -24.04 -1.11
N PHE A 95 -7.52 -23.23 -2.09
CA PHE A 95 -8.10 -23.73 -3.34
C PHE A 95 -7.08 -24.13 -4.39
N SER A 96 -5.90 -23.53 -4.39
CA SER A 96 -4.87 -23.76 -5.40
C SER A 96 -4.27 -25.16 -5.37
N GLY A 97 -4.54 -25.97 -4.34
CA GLY A 97 -3.98 -27.31 -4.19
C GLY A 97 -2.45 -27.30 -4.11
N MET A 98 -1.85 -26.18 -3.66
CA MET A 98 -0.41 -25.99 -3.59
C MET A 98 0.23 -27.07 -2.70
N ASN A 99 0.94 -28.02 -3.34
CA ASN A 99 1.90 -28.85 -2.64
C ASN A 99 2.95 -27.95 -1.98
N ARG A 100 3.40 -28.33 -0.78
CA ARG A 100 4.38 -27.60 0.04
C ARG A 100 5.64 -27.13 -0.73
N GLU A 101 5.95 -27.74 -1.87
CA GLU A 101 7.14 -27.43 -2.68
C GLU A 101 6.88 -26.55 -3.92
N LEU A 102 5.66 -26.50 -4.48
CA LEU A 102 5.41 -25.75 -5.73
C LEU A 102 5.29 -24.23 -5.54
N ALA A 103 5.12 -23.78 -4.31
CA ALA A 103 4.82 -22.39 -3.99
C ALA A 103 6.01 -21.42 -4.13
N PHE A 104 7.25 -21.91 -4.29
CA PHE A 104 8.45 -21.16 -3.89
C PHE A 104 9.50 -20.90 -4.98
N LEU A 105 9.24 -21.29 -6.23
CA LEU A 105 10.27 -21.24 -7.29
C LEU A 105 10.26 -19.97 -8.16
N ALA A 106 9.42 -18.97 -7.88
CA ALA A 106 9.31 -17.78 -8.73
C ALA A 106 9.74 -16.44 -8.08
N LEU A 107 9.88 -16.37 -6.75
CA LEU A 107 10.37 -15.17 -6.08
C LEU A 107 11.69 -15.45 -5.36
N ASP A 108 12.70 -14.65 -5.70
CA ASP A 108 13.99 -14.66 -5.01
C ASP A 108 13.81 -14.05 -3.62
N TYR A 109 13.60 -14.91 -2.63
CA TYR A 109 13.30 -14.57 -1.23
C TYR A 109 14.55 -14.13 -0.46
N THR A 110 15.21 -13.07 -0.93
CA THR A 110 16.39 -12.51 -0.26
C THR A 110 16.11 -11.17 0.36
N PHE A 111 16.82 -10.87 1.46
CA PHE A 111 16.78 -9.54 2.08
C PHE A 111 17.12 -8.43 1.09
N ARG A 112 18.01 -8.71 0.12
CA ARG A 112 18.36 -7.78 -0.96
C ARG A 112 17.15 -7.44 -1.83
N VAL A 113 16.36 -8.43 -2.24
CA VAL A 113 15.16 -8.20 -3.06
C VAL A 113 14.12 -7.40 -2.28
N ALA A 114 13.86 -7.76 -1.02
CA ALA A 114 12.96 -6.99 -0.15
C ALA A 114 13.41 -5.53 0.01
N ALA A 115 14.71 -5.28 0.19
CA ALA A 115 15.26 -3.92 0.30
C ALA A 115 15.11 -3.12 -1.00
N LEU A 116 15.31 -3.74 -2.17
CA LEU A 116 15.11 -3.09 -3.46
C LEU A 116 13.63 -2.76 -3.72
N TYR A 117 12.71 -3.67 -3.34
CA TYR A 117 11.27 -3.42 -3.40
C TYR A 117 10.83 -2.27 -2.48
N ALA A 118 11.39 -2.22 -1.27
CA ALA A 118 11.16 -1.13 -0.32
C ALA A 118 11.67 0.20 -0.88
N LEU A 119 12.87 0.23 -1.47
CA LEU A 119 13.43 1.41 -2.12
C LEU A 119 12.54 1.89 -3.29
N ALA A 120 12.06 0.97 -4.13
CA ALA A 120 11.15 1.30 -5.22
C ALA A 120 9.84 1.88 -4.69
N SER A 121 9.25 1.26 -3.67
CA SER A 121 8.04 1.74 -3.00
C SER A 121 8.24 3.13 -2.40
N PHE A 122 9.38 3.37 -1.77
CA PHE A 122 9.75 4.67 -1.21
C PHE A 122 9.76 5.77 -2.27
N VAL A 123 10.43 5.54 -3.40
CA VAL A 123 10.52 6.51 -4.50
C VAL A 123 9.14 6.76 -5.13
N LEU A 124 8.39 5.68 -5.42
CA LEU A 124 7.04 5.77 -5.99
C LEU A 124 6.10 6.55 -5.06
N SER A 125 6.13 6.27 -3.76
CA SER A 125 5.28 6.96 -2.81
C SER A 125 5.64 8.42 -2.62
N GLY A 126 6.93 8.77 -2.63
CA GLY A 126 7.36 10.17 -2.62
C GLY A 126 6.92 10.92 -3.87
N ALA A 127 7.09 10.33 -5.05
CA ALA A 127 6.66 10.92 -6.31
C ALA A 127 5.14 11.12 -6.36
N ALA A 128 4.37 10.13 -5.92
CA ALA A 128 2.92 10.19 -5.88
C ALA A 128 2.40 11.23 -4.89
N ALA A 129 2.97 11.29 -3.67
CA ALA A 129 2.61 12.31 -2.70
C ALA A 129 2.94 13.71 -3.20
N TYR A 130 4.11 13.90 -3.81
CA TYR A 130 4.47 15.19 -4.41
C TYR A 130 3.50 15.60 -5.52
N ALA A 131 3.25 14.72 -6.50
CA ALA A 131 2.35 15.00 -7.60
C ALA A 131 0.90 15.23 -7.14
N TRP A 132 0.43 14.47 -6.15
CA TRP A 132 -0.90 14.63 -5.57
C TRP A 132 -1.03 15.94 -4.79
N GLY A 133 -0.02 16.27 -3.97
CA GLY A 133 0.06 17.56 -3.27
C GLY A 133 0.08 18.76 -4.23
N ARG A 134 0.71 18.60 -5.40
CA ARG A 134 0.68 19.59 -6.50
C ARG A 134 -0.60 19.56 -7.35
N ARG A 135 -1.56 18.69 -7.01
CA ARG A 135 -2.83 18.47 -7.74
C ARG A 135 -2.66 18.07 -9.20
N TRP A 136 -1.51 17.52 -9.57
CA TRP A 136 -1.24 17.02 -10.93
C TRP A 136 -1.93 15.68 -11.19
N ILE A 137 -2.21 14.94 -10.13
CA ILE A 137 -2.88 13.64 -10.16
C ILE A 137 -3.99 13.61 -9.12
N GLY A 138 -5.01 12.77 -9.35
CA GLY A 138 -6.07 12.50 -8.38
C GLY A 138 -5.67 11.49 -7.30
N GLU A 139 -6.51 11.38 -6.27
CA GLU A 139 -6.31 10.50 -5.09
C GLU A 139 -6.22 9.00 -5.41
N VAL A 140 -6.70 8.59 -6.59
CA VAL A 140 -6.65 7.21 -7.09
C VAL A 140 -5.21 6.71 -7.24
N ILE A 141 -4.31 7.54 -7.76
CA ILE A 141 -2.93 7.11 -8.08
C ILE A 141 -2.11 6.81 -6.81
N PRO A 142 -2.06 7.70 -5.79
CA PRO A 142 -1.39 7.41 -4.53
C PRO A 142 -1.92 6.14 -3.87
N GLY A 143 -3.24 5.97 -3.81
CA GLY A 143 -3.83 4.78 -3.20
C GLY A 143 -3.55 3.49 -3.97
N PHE A 144 -3.53 3.55 -5.31
CA PHE A 144 -3.07 2.45 -6.15
C PHE A 144 -1.61 2.07 -5.85
N ILE A 145 -0.72 3.06 -5.74
CA ILE A 145 0.70 2.83 -5.40
C ILE A 145 0.87 2.22 -4.00
N ALA A 146 0.16 2.74 -2.99
CA ALA A 146 0.17 2.14 -1.65
C ALA A 146 -0.21 0.67 -1.70
N ALA A 147 -1.20 0.34 -2.52
CA ALA A 147 -1.76 -0.98 -2.49
C ALA A 147 -1.00 -1.97 -3.39
N ILE A 148 -0.30 -1.53 -4.44
CA ILE A 148 0.78 -2.33 -5.07
C ILE A 148 1.89 -2.65 -4.06
N ALA A 149 2.25 -1.71 -3.19
CA ALA A 149 3.33 -1.92 -2.22
C ALA A 149 2.91 -2.88 -1.09
N LEU A 150 1.63 -2.91 -0.71
CA LEU A 150 1.15 -3.57 0.49
C LEU A 150 0.34 -4.85 0.25
N VAL A 151 -0.50 -4.91 -0.79
CA VAL A 151 -1.42 -6.03 -0.99
C VAL A 151 -0.71 -7.30 -1.48
N PRO A 152 0.23 -7.27 -2.44
CA PRO A 152 0.97 -8.46 -2.86
C PRO A 152 1.69 -9.22 -1.75
N PRO A 153 2.55 -8.59 -0.91
CA PRO A 153 3.21 -9.33 0.17
C PRO A 153 2.21 -9.87 1.19
N LEU A 154 1.13 -9.14 1.44
CA LEU A 154 0.07 -9.59 2.35
C LEU A 154 -0.75 -10.78 1.78
N ALA A 155 -1.01 -10.79 0.47
CA ALA A 155 -1.63 -11.91 -0.22
C ALA A 155 -0.76 -13.16 -0.11
N LEU A 156 0.55 -13.04 -0.37
CA LEU A 156 1.50 -14.14 -0.23
C LEU A 156 1.70 -14.60 1.21
N ALA A 157 1.65 -13.69 2.18
CA ALA A 157 1.63 -14.05 3.60
C ALA A 157 0.39 -14.90 3.94
N GLY A 158 -0.79 -14.53 3.41
CA GLY A 158 -2.02 -15.32 3.52
C GLY A 158 -1.88 -16.72 2.90
N VAL A 159 -1.32 -16.81 1.69
CA VAL A 159 -1.00 -18.10 1.06
C VAL A 159 -0.04 -18.93 1.92
N GLY A 160 0.97 -18.30 2.51
CA GLY A 160 1.91 -18.96 3.43
C GLY A 160 1.23 -19.53 4.67
N VAL A 161 0.21 -18.85 5.21
CA VAL A 161 -0.61 -19.36 6.32
C VAL A 161 -1.40 -20.60 5.91
N SER A 162 -2.12 -20.56 4.79
CA SER A 162 -2.99 -21.68 4.38
C SER A 162 -2.23 -22.91 3.91
N THR A 163 -1.02 -22.72 3.37
CA THR A 163 -0.13 -23.81 2.92
C THR A 163 0.84 -24.30 4.01
N LEU A 164 0.77 -23.74 5.22
CA LEU A 164 1.68 -24.00 6.35
C LEU A 164 3.16 -23.71 6.03
N ALA A 165 3.42 -22.80 5.10
CA ALA A 165 4.75 -22.40 4.70
C ALA A 165 5.23 -21.17 5.48
N PHE A 166 5.60 -21.39 6.74
CA PHE A 166 5.98 -20.31 7.66
C PHE A 166 7.21 -19.51 7.21
N GLY A 167 8.11 -20.09 6.41
CA GLY A 167 9.27 -19.38 5.85
C GLY A 167 8.84 -18.22 4.96
N VAL A 168 7.89 -18.45 4.05
CA VAL A 168 7.37 -17.40 3.16
C VAL A 168 6.46 -16.44 3.88
N MET A 169 5.60 -16.94 4.76
CA MET A 169 4.82 -16.06 5.62
C MET A 169 5.73 -15.05 6.35
N ARG A 170 6.85 -15.51 6.92
CA ARG A 170 7.80 -14.63 7.61
C ARG A 170 8.47 -13.64 6.68
N TYR A 171 8.98 -14.10 5.54
CA TYR A 171 9.61 -13.22 4.54
C TYR A 171 8.65 -12.12 4.10
N GLU A 172 7.42 -12.48 3.75
CA GLU A 172 6.44 -11.55 3.22
C GLU A 172 5.95 -10.55 4.26
N LEU A 173 5.86 -10.96 5.54
CA LEU A 173 5.58 -10.03 6.63
C LEU A 173 6.72 -9.02 6.84
N ILE A 174 7.99 -9.43 6.66
CA ILE A 174 9.14 -8.51 6.71
C ILE A 174 9.09 -7.56 5.50
N SER A 175 8.84 -8.08 4.30
CA SER A 175 8.69 -7.29 3.07
C SER A 175 7.56 -6.27 3.20
N LEU A 176 6.40 -6.69 3.72
CA LEU A 176 5.25 -5.84 4.02
C LEU A 176 5.62 -4.71 4.98
N ALA A 177 6.34 -5.01 6.07
CA ALA A 177 6.77 -4.00 7.03
C ALA A 177 7.71 -2.96 6.39
N CYS A 178 8.69 -3.42 5.62
CA CYS A 178 9.61 -2.55 4.88
C CYS A 178 8.86 -1.65 3.88
N ASN A 179 7.91 -2.21 3.13
CA ASN A 179 7.09 -1.45 2.18
C ASN A 179 6.16 -0.46 2.88
N ALA A 180 5.53 -0.82 4.00
CA ALA A 180 4.69 0.08 4.77
C ALA A 180 5.47 1.29 5.29
N VAL A 181 6.66 1.06 5.86
CA VAL A 181 7.56 2.16 6.26
C VAL A 181 7.93 3.01 5.06
N SER A 182 8.24 2.39 3.92
CA SER A 182 8.62 3.10 2.69
C SER A 182 7.50 3.98 2.14
N VAL A 183 6.25 3.51 2.17
CA VAL A 183 5.08 4.30 1.75
C VAL A 183 4.90 5.52 2.66
N VAL A 184 5.00 5.34 3.98
CA VAL A 184 4.83 6.43 4.95
C VAL A 184 5.97 7.44 4.85
N VAL A 185 7.22 7.00 4.82
CA VAL A 185 8.39 7.89 4.77
C VAL A 185 8.50 8.57 3.40
N GLY A 186 8.24 7.84 2.32
CA GLY A 186 8.19 8.39 0.97
C GLY A 186 7.13 9.47 0.86
N SER A 187 5.89 9.18 1.28
CA SER A 187 4.80 10.16 1.23
C SER A 187 5.06 11.40 2.08
N PHE A 188 5.60 11.23 3.29
CA PHE A 188 6.03 12.35 4.13
C PHE A 188 7.02 13.27 3.40
N ILE A 189 8.05 12.72 2.78
CA ILE A 189 9.04 13.51 2.03
C ILE A 189 8.39 14.20 0.83
N GLY A 190 7.57 13.48 0.06
CA GLY A 190 6.87 14.03 -1.10
C GLY A 190 6.02 15.24 -0.74
N PHE A 191 5.19 15.15 0.31
CA PHE A 191 4.40 16.28 0.79
C PHE A 191 5.26 17.40 1.40
N SER A 192 6.36 17.08 2.08
CA SER A 192 7.27 18.08 2.64
C SER A 192 7.86 19.00 1.58
N LEU A 193 8.19 18.43 0.41
CA LEU A 193 8.70 19.18 -0.74
C LEU A 193 7.64 20.12 -1.33
N VAL A 194 6.36 19.76 -1.28
CA VAL A 194 5.26 20.64 -1.69
C VAL A 194 5.14 21.81 -0.71
N LYS A 195 5.08 21.53 0.60
CA LYS A 195 4.94 22.55 1.65
C LYS A 195 6.06 23.59 1.63
N LYS A 196 7.33 23.15 1.47
CA LYS A 196 8.49 24.06 1.40
C LYS A 196 8.44 25.02 0.21
N LYS A 197 7.85 24.59 -0.91
CA LYS A 197 7.75 25.42 -2.10
C LYS A 197 6.66 26.48 -1.96
N GLU A 198 5.53 26.12 -1.36
CA GLU A 198 4.44 27.07 -1.05
C GLU A 198 4.94 28.21 -0.14
N SER A 199 5.69 27.91 0.92
CA SER A 199 6.24 28.93 1.81
C SER A 199 7.23 29.89 1.12
N GLY A 200 7.99 29.41 0.13
CA GLY A 200 8.95 30.23 -0.60
C GLY A 200 8.33 31.15 -1.67
N ASP A 201 7.15 30.77 -2.19
CA ASP A 201 6.38 31.64 -3.09
C ASP A 201 5.71 32.76 -2.28
N ASP A 202 5.15 32.48 -1.10
CA ASP A 202 4.55 33.49 -0.22
C ASP A 202 5.55 34.57 0.22
N GLU A 203 6.80 34.21 0.53
CA GLU A 203 7.87 35.16 0.90
C GLU A 203 8.35 36.05 -0.26
N ARG A 204 8.15 35.64 -1.53
CA ARG A 204 8.58 36.41 -2.71
C ARG A 204 7.55 37.43 -3.19
N TYR A 205 6.28 37.23 -2.82
CA TYR A 205 5.16 38.04 -3.31
C TYR A 205 4.40 38.78 -2.19
N GLY A 206 4.82 38.65 -0.92
CA GLY A 206 4.36 39.46 0.23
C GLY A 206 5.30 40.62 0.53
#